data_AF-A0A2T6IH76-F1
#
_entry.id   AF-A0A2T6IH76-F1
#
_cell.length_a   1.000
_cell.length_b   1.000
_cell.length_c   1.000
_cell.angle_alpha   90.00
_cell.angle_beta   90.00
_cell.angle_gamma   90.00
#
_symmetry.space_group_name_H-M   'P 1'
#
loop_
_entity.id
_entity.type
_entity.pdbx_description
1 polymer ?
#
loop_
_entity_poly.entity_id
_entity_poly.type
_entity_poly.pdbx_seq_one_letter_code
_entity_poly.pdbx_strand_id
1 'polypeptide(L)'
;VRKALGMELCLGLGSCAAPLDPETQKYFMSLGMPINSIYGLSESTGPQTFILPAPGWYKVGSIGHAMPGTDMYVANENAEGHGEICFRGRNIFMGYYKDEKSTRGTLDENGFLHTGDLGYVDSDGFVYLTGRIKELIITAGGENVAPLLIESLLKQEMPQVLSNCMVVGDKRKFLGVLICLYTAKDKNDNPTEVLAPELVRFFSKNGIQVQTTQEAMNSVGVNQLIREAIERANIKTIS
;
A
#
# COMPACT_ATOMS: atom_id res chain seq x y z
N VAL A 1 -15.22 4.39 -24.62
CA VAL A 1 -14.95 4.72 -23.19
C VAL A 1 -13.94 5.85 -23.03
N ARG A 2 -12.68 5.72 -23.49
CA ARG A 2 -11.63 6.76 -23.31
C ARG A 2 -12.07 8.20 -23.66
N LYS A 3 -12.69 8.39 -24.83
CA LYS A 3 -13.24 9.69 -25.28
C LYS A 3 -14.30 10.28 -24.34
N ALA A 4 -15.15 9.43 -23.77
CA ALA A 4 -16.18 9.88 -22.83
C ALA A 4 -15.58 10.33 -21.48
N LEU A 5 -14.38 9.85 -21.14
CA LEU A 5 -13.61 10.25 -19.96
C LEU A 5 -12.65 11.42 -20.25
N GLY A 6 -12.60 11.95 -21.48
CA GLY A 6 -11.64 12.99 -21.89
C GLY A 6 -10.18 12.50 -21.96
N MET A 7 -9.97 11.18 -22.08
CA MET A 7 -8.65 10.54 -22.07
C MET A 7 -8.26 9.96 -23.44
N GLU A 8 -8.92 10.41 -24.53
CA GLU A 8 -8.67 9.88 -25.89
C GLU A 8 -7.27 10.18 -26.42
N LEU A 9 -6.63 11.25 -25.95
CA LEU A 9 -5.26 11.63 -26.31
C LEU A 9 -4.21 11.14 -25.30
N CYS A 10 -4.62 10.47 -24.22
CA CYS A 10 -3.69 9.92 -23.24
C CYS A 10 -2.88 8.77 -23.86
N LEU A 11 -1.57 8.98 -24.00
CA LEU A 11 -0.64 8.00 -24.55
C LEU A 11 -0.18 6.96 -23.52
N GLY A 12 -0.21 7.33 -22.23
CA GLY A 12 0.13 6.46 -21.12
C GLY A 12 -0.41 7.03 -19.82
N LEU A 13 -0.62 6.15 -18.85
CA LEU A 13 -1.06 6.49 -17.50
C LEU A 13 0.00 5.97 -16.53
N GLY A 14 0.43 6.80 -15.59
CA GLY A 14 1.46 6.45 -14.61
C GLY A 14 1.00 6.83 -13.20
N SER A 15 1.35 6.00 -12.23
CA SER A 15 1.13 6.26 -10.80
C SER A 15 2.44 6.00 -10.04
N CYS A 16 2.78 6.88 -9.11
CA CYS A 16 3.98 6.80 -8.29
C CYS A 16 3.71 7.23 -6.85
N ALA A 17 4.73 7.17 -6.00
CA ALA A 17 4.73 7.47 -4.57
C ALA A 17 4.04 6.41 -3.69
N ALA A 18 2.74 6.20 -3.85
CA ALA A 18 2.01 5.17 -3.09
C ALA A 18 1.72 3.94 -3.96
N PRO A 19 1.69 2.72 -3.39
CA PRO A 19 1.21 1.56 -4.10
C PRO A 19 -0.19 1.80 -4.65
N LEU A 20 -0.37 1.53 -5.95
CA LEU A 20 -1.66 1.67 -6.60
C LEU A 20 -2.53 0.45 -6.24
N ASP A 21 -3.75 0.72 -5.78
CA ASP A 21 -4.70 -0.31 -5.40
C ASP A 21 -4.96 -1.30 -6.57
N PRO A 22 -4.84 -2.62 -6.34
CA PRO A 22 -5.05 -3.63 -7.39
C PRO A 22 -6.40 -3.58 -8.08
N GLU A 23 -7.49 -3.23 -7.36
CA GLU A 23 -8.82 -3.14 -7.95
C GLU A 23 -8.93 -1.91 -8.88
N THR A 24 -8.31 -0.80 -8.49
CA THR A 24 -8.15 0.38 -9.35
C THR A 24 -7.35 0.05 -10.61
N GLN A 25 -6.25 -0.70 -10.48
CA GLN A 25 -5.48 -1.18 -11.64
C GLN A 25 -6.34 -2.03 -12.59
N LYS A 26 -7.05 -3.03 -12.04
CA LYS A 26 -7.93 -3.92 -12.82
C LYS A 26 -9.06 -3.16 -13.52
N TYR A 27 -9.69 -2.21 -12.83
CA TYR A 27 -10.74 -1.38 -13.38
C TYR A 27 -10.26 -0.60 -14.61
N PHE A 28 -9.16 0.15 -14.48
CA PHE A 28 -8.61 0.93 -15.60
C PHE A 28 -8.09 0.03 -16.72
N MET A 29 -7.48 -1.11 -16.39
CA MET A 29 -7.09 -2.13 -17.36
C MET A 29 -8.29 -2.68 -18.15
N SER A 30 -9.44 -2.91 -17.51
CA SER A 30 -10.68 -3.36 -18.17
C SER A 30 -11.23 -2.35 -19.19
N LEU A 31 -10.90 -1.07 -19.02
CA LEU A 31 -11.24 0.01 -19.98
C LEU A 31 -10.19 0.15 -21.10
N GLY A 32 -9.25 -0.78 -21.15
CA GLY A 32 -8.08 -0.76 -22.02
C GLY A 32 -7.08 0.34 -21.64
N MET A 33 -7.11 0.88 -20.42
CA MET A 33 -6.27 1.99 -19.97
C MET A 33 -5.35 1.55 -18.83
N PRO A 34 -4.37 0.65 -19.05
CA PRO A 34 -3.50 0.20 -17.97
C PRO A 34 -2.75 1.38 -17.33
N ILE A 35 -2.73 1.42 -16.00
CA ILE A 35 -1.97 2.42 -15.22
C ILE A 35 -0.65 1.78 -14.83
N ASN A 36 0.45 2.34 -15.31
CA ASN A 36 1.79 1.84 -15.02
C ASN A 36 2.21 2.30 -13.63
N SER A 37 2.54 1.35 -12.75
CA SER A 37 3.23 1.64 -11.50
C SER A 37 4.67 2.03 -11.78
N ILE A 38 5.09 3.12 -11.15
CA ILE A 38 6.44 3.67 -11.22
C ILE A 38 6.92 3.86 -9.79
N TYR A 39 8.03 3.22 -9.44
CA TYR A 39 8.59 3.29 -8.11
C TYR A 39 9.99 3.87 -8.15
N GLY A 40 10.32 4.69 -7.14
CA GLY A 40 11.60 5.34 -6.98
C GLY A 40 11.59 6.27 -5.78
N LEU A 41 12.76 6.76 -5.40
CA LEU A 41 13.00 7.60 -4.23
C LEU A 41 13.64 8.92 -4.67
N SER A 42 13.63 9.89 -3.76
CA SER A 42 14.40 11.14 -3.95
C SER A 42 15.89 10.83 -4.06
N GLU A 43 16.37 9.90 -3.23
CA GLU A 43 17.75 9.41 -3.15
C GLU A 43 18.21 8.67 -4.41
N SER A 44 17.27 8.22 -5.24
CA SER A 44 17.56 7.56 -6.52
C SER A 44 17.35 8.45 -7.75
N THR A 45 17.11 9.75 -7.54
CA THR A 45 16.79 10.72 -8.60
C THR A 45 15.54 10.30 -9.39
N GLY A 46 14.53 9.80 -8.69
CA GLY A 46 13.25 9.38 -9.27
C GLY A 46 13.21 7.89 -9.62
N PRO A 47 12.52 7.49 -10.70
CA PRO A 47 12.10 6.11 -10.95
C PRO A 47 13.28 5.15 -11.04
N GLN A 48 13.16 4.00 -10.37
CA GLN A 48 14.08 2.84 -10.44
C GLN A 48 13.41 1.62 -11.03
N THR A 49 12.10 1.50 -10.89
CA THR A 49 11.32 0.45 -11.55
C THR A 49 10.13 1.06 -12.28
N PHE A 50 9.75 0.41 -13.36
CA PHE A 50 8.59 0.81 -14.14
C PHE A 50 8.02 -0.37 -14.92
N ILE A 51 6.73 -0.27 -15.24
CA ILE A 51 6.08 -1.17 -16.17
C ILE A 51 6.26 -0.65 -17.60
N LEU A 52 6.83 -1.48 -18.47
CA LEU A 52 6.89 -1.21 -19.91
C LEU A 52 5.51 -1.46 -20.54
N PRO A 53 5.03 -0.59 -21.45
CA PRO A 53 3.78 -0.80 -22.18
C PRO A 53 3.98 -1.81 -23.33
N ALA A 54 4.43 -3.02 -23.00
CA ALA A 54 4.65 -4.13 -23.92
C ALA A 54 3.83 -5.36 -23.52
N PRO A 55 3.39 -6.21 -24.47
CA PRO A 55 2.72 -7.46 -24.14
C PRO A 55 3.56 -8.31 -23.19
N GLY A 56 2.95 -8.80 -22.10
CA GLY A 56 3.62 -9.62 -21.09
C GLY A 56 4.43 -8.84 -20.04
N TRP A 57 4.52 -7.51 -20.15
CA TRP A 57 5.27 -6.66 -19.20
C TRP A 57 4.39 -6.00 -18.14
N TYR A 58 3.18 -6.52 -17.91
CA TYR A 58 2.25 -5.98 -16.92
C TYR A 58 1.74 -7.07 -15.97
N LYS A 59 1.97 -6.89 -14.67
CA LYS A 59 1.37 -7.70 -13.61
C LYS A 59 0.72 -6.80 -12.56
N VAL A 60 -0.53 -7.13 -12.23
CA VAL A 60 -1.27 -6.41 -11.19
C VAL A 60 -0.53 -6.53 -9.86
N GLY A 61 -0.39 -5.40 -9.15
CA GLY A 61 0.32 -5.32 -7.88
C GLY A 61 1.85 -5.21 -7.98
N SER A 62 2.46 -5.41 -9.17
CA SER A 62 3.89 -5.20 -9.35
C SER A 62 4.23 -3.71 -9.56
N ILE A 63 5.42 -3.31 -9.13
CA ILE A 63 6.03 -2.01 -9.48
C ILE A 63 6.89 -2.08 -10.76
N GLY A 64 6.79 -3.17 -11.51
CA GLY A 64 7.49 -3.39 -12.78
C GLY A 64 8.88 -3.99 -12.62
N HIS A 65 9.75 -3.72 -13.59
CA HIS A 65 11.13 -4.21 -13.63
C HIS A 65 12.11 -3.08 -13.31
N ALA A 66 13.31 -3.45 -12.84
CA ALA A 66 14.41 -2.51 -12.70
C ALA A 66 14.72 -1.81 -14.03
N MET A 67 15.04 -0.51 -13.95
CA MET A 67 15.41 0.27 -15.12
C MET A 67 16.71 -0.22 -15.77
N PRO A 68 16.82 -0.20 -17.10
CA PRO A 68 18.08 -0.50 -17.77
C PRO A 68 19.21 0.40 -17.28
N GLY A 69 20.34 -0.21 -16.89
CA GLY A 69 21.49 0.49 -16.33
C GLY A 69 21.44 0.70 -14.81
N THR A 70 20.40 0.21 -14.15
CA THR A 70 20.32 0.10 -12.69
C THR A 70 20.58 -1.34 -12.28
N ASP A 71 21.55 -1.55 -11.40
CA ASP A 71 21.71 -2.82 -10.69
C ASP A 71 20.70 -2.86 -9.54
N MET A 72 19.98 -3.96 -9.41
CA MET A 72 19.04 -4.19 -8.32
C MET A 72 19.31 -5.54 -7.69
N TYR A 73 19.20 -5.61 -6.36
CA TYR A 73 19.12 -6.89 -5.65
C TYR A 73 18.21 -6.77 -4.43
N VAL A 74 17.85 -7.91 -3.85
CA VAL A 74 17.09 -8.00 -2.61
C VAL A 74 18.06 -8.39 -1.48
N ALA A 75 18.26 -7.50 -0.51
CA ALA A 75 19.16 -7.72 0.62
C ALA A 75 18.44 -8.43 1.77
N ASN A 76 19.16 -9.29 2.50
CA ASN A 76 18.65 -9.98 3.70
C ASN A 76 17.35 -10.76 3.44
N GLU A 77 17.30 -11.49 2.32
CA GLU A 77 16.17 -12.31 1.95
C GLU A 77 15.81 -13.32 3.05
N ASN A 78 14.52 -13.42 3.36
CA ASN A 78 13.97 -14.49 4.19
C ASN A 78 13.82 -15.79 3.37
N ALA A 79 13.28 -16.85 3.98
CA ALA A 79 13.08 -18.13 3.31
C ALA A 79 12.13 -18.08 2.09
N GLU A 80 11.35 -17.01 1.96
CA GLU A 80 10.38 -16.77 0.88
C GLU A 80 10.93 -15.82 -0.21
N GLY A 81 12.18 -15.35 -0.08
CA GLY A 81 12.81 -14.42 -1.02
C GLY A 81 12.42 -12.94 -0.79
N HIS A 82 11.77 -12.64 0.34
CA HIS A 82 11.44 -11.27 0.70
C HIS A 82 12.59 -10.64 1.48
N GLY A 83 12.97 -9.43 1.09
CA GLY A 83 14.02 -8.67 1.76
C GLY A 83 13.97 -7.20 1.39
N GLU A 84 15.02 -6.46 1.71
CA GLU A 84 15.12 -5.04 1.36
C GLU A 84 15.46 -4.88 -0.11
N ILE A 85 14.70 -4.06 -0.83
CA ILE A 85 15.05 -3.73 -2.21
C ILE A 85 16.22 -2.74 -2.22
N CYS A 86 17.28 -3.04 -2.95
CA CYS A 86 18.46 -2.20 -3.05
C CYS A 86 18.78 -1.85 -4.51
N PHE A 87 19.21 -0.62 -4.77
CA PHE A 87 19.56 -0.16 -6.13
C PHE A 87 20.95 0.46 -6.19
N ARG A 88 21.67 0.24 -7.29
CA ARG A 88 22.90 0.95 -7.62
C ARG A 88 22.85 1.42 -9.06
N GLY A 89 23.31 2.64 -9.30
CA GLY A 89 23.34 3.23 -10.63
C GLY A 89 23.91 4.63 -10.59
N ARG A 90 24.21 5.19 -11.76
CA ARG A 90 24.75 6.56 -11.89
C ARG A 90 23.78 7.64 -11.35
N ASN A 91 22.51 7.30 -11.25
CA ASN A 91 21.41 8.15 -10.77
C ASN A 91 21.23 8.16 -9.25
N ILE A 92 21.93 7.27 -8.51
CA ILE A 92 21.89 7.29 -7.05
C ILE A 92 22.63 8.54 -6.55
N PHE A 93 22.03 9.22 -5.58
CA PHE A 93 22.58 10.46 -5.01
C PHE A 93 23.97 10.25 -4.39
N MET A 94 24.69 11.34 -4.14
CA MET A 94 26.01 11.27 -3.49
C MET A 94 25.92 11.21 -1.95
N GLY A 95 24.71 11.30 -1.39
CA GLY A 95 24.47 11.38 0.05
C GLY A 95 23.65 12.59 0.47
N TYR A 96 23.33 12.64 1.75
CA TYR A 96 22.60 13.72 2.39
C TYR A 96 23.50 14.91 2.70
N TYR A 97 22.97 16.12 2.52
CA TYR A 97 23.72 17.36 2.73
C TYR A 97 24.15 17.51 4.20
N LYS A 98 25.47 17.54 4.44
CA LYS A 98 26.09 17.68 5.78
C LYS A 98 25.67 16.57 6.78
N ASP A 99 25.24 15.41 6.29
CA ASP A 99 24.86 14.28 7.13
C ASP A 99 25.53 13.00 6.62
N GLU A 100 26.81 12.87 6.93
CA GLU A 100 27.62 11.70 6.57
C GLU A 100 27.13 10.43 7.27
N LYS A 101 26.60 10.56 8.50
CA LYS A 101 26.09 9.41 9.26
C LYS A 101 24.89 8.79 8.56
N SER A 102 23.90 9.59 8.18
CA SER A 102 22.74 9.10 7.42
C SER A 102 23.16 8.62 6.04
N THR A 103 24.13 9.30 5.39
CA THR A 103 24.65 8.87 4.08
C THR A 103 25.23 7.46 4.13
N ARG A 104 26.12 7.18 5.07
CA ARG A 104 26.71 5.85 5.27
C ARG A 104 25.71 4.80 5.78
N GLY A 105 24.58 5.24 6.33
CA GLY A 105 23.49 4.36 6.73
C GLY A 105 22.56 3.97 5.56
N THR A 106 22.53 4.76 4.50
CA THR A 106 21.67 4.54 3.32
C THR A 106 22.45 4.03 2.11
N LEU A 107 23.73 4.37 1.98
CA LEU A 107 24.63 3.85 0.94
C LEU A 107 25.61 2.86 1.55
N ASP A 108 25.68 1.65 0.99
CA ASP A 108 26.68 0.67 1.38
C ASP A 108 28.05 0.95 0.73
N GLU A 109 29.06 0.17 1.12
CA GLU A 109 30.44 0.30 0.62
C GLU A 109 30.56 0.03 -0.90
N ASN A 110 29.57 -0.66 -1.49
CA ASN A 110 29.51 -0.99 -2.92
C ASN A 110 28.70 0.05 -3.72
N GLY A 111 28.18 1.09 -3.06
CA GLY A 111 27.37 2.15 -3.65
C GLY A 111 25.90 1.78 -3.88
N PHE A 112 25.40 0.72 -3.24
CA PHE A 112 23.97 0.42 -3.26
C PHE A 112 23.21 1.29 -2.27
N LEU A 113 22.09 1.83 -2.75
CA LEU A 113 21.05 2.49 -1.98
C LEU A 113 20.17 1.44 -1.31
N HIS A 114 20.21 1.44 0.03
CA HIS A 114 19.26 0.77 0.90
C HIS A 114 17.97 1.60 0.97
N THR A 115 16.92 1.10 0.32
CA THR A 115 15.65 1.85 0.17
C THR A 115 14.84 1.93 1.46
N GLY A 116 15.06 1.00 2.38
CA GLY A 116 14.18 0.77 3.52
C GLY A 116 12.83 0.16 3.15
N ASP A 117 12.59 -0.17 1.88
CA ASP A 117 11.38 -0.79 1.37
C ASP A 117 11.61 -2.31 1.22
N LEU A 118 10.65 -3.10 1.70
CA LEU A 118 10.68 -4.55 1.62
C LEU A 118 9.92 -5.03 0.39
N GLY A 119 10.41 -6.11 -0.21
CA GLY A 119 9.81 -6.70 -1.39
C GLY A 119 10.48 -7.98 -1.84
N TYR A 120 10.04 -8.47 -2.99
CA TYR A 120 10.59 -9.64 -3.66
C TYR A 120 10.56 -9.45 -5.18
N VAL A 121 11.28 -10.33 -5.88
CA VAL A 121 11.29 -10.42 -7.35
C VAL A 121 10.76 -11.78 -7.76
N ASP A 122 9.78 -11.80 -8.65
CA ASP A 122 9.21 -13.05 -9.15
C ASP A 122 10.07 -13.69 -10.26
N SER A 123 9.68 -14.88 -10.72
CA SER A 123 10.41 -15.63 -11.76
C SER A 123 10.48 -14.93 -13.12
N ASP A 124 9.58 -13.97 -13.37
CA ASP A 124 9.52 -13.19 -14.60
C ASP A 124 10.23 -11.83 -14.44
N GLY A 125 10.89 -11.59 -13.30
CA GLY A 125 11.64 -10.39 -12.99
C GLY A 125 10.80 -9.20 -12.50
N PHE A 126 9.51 -9.40 -12.22
CA PHE A 126 8.65 -8.35 -11.69
C PHE A 126 8.93 -8.14 -10.20
N VAL A 127 9.05 -6.88 -9.83
CA VAL A 127 9.32 -6.46 -8.46
C VAL A 127 8.00 -6.17 -7.75
N TYR A 128 7.88 -6.63 -6.50
CA TYR A 128 6.71 -6.42 -5.65
C TYR A 128 7.13 -5.81 -4.32
N LEU A 129 6.42 -4.78 -3.87
CA LEU A 129 6.62 -4.19 -2.55
C LEU A 129 5.68 -4.84 -1.53
N THR A 130 6.21 -5.14 -0.36
CA THR A 130 5.48 -5.78 0.74
C THR A 130 5.42 -4.92 2.00
N GLY A 131 6.20 -3.84 2.08
CA GLY A 131 6.11 -2.87 3.17
C GLY A 131 7.37 -2.03 3.34
N ARG A 132 7.52 -1.41 4.52
CA ARG A 132 8.71 -0.67 4.92
C ARG A 132 9.33 -1.25 6.17
N ILE A 133 10.66 -1.31 6.22
CA ILE A 133 11.42 -1.80 7.39
C ILE A 133 11.04 -1.01 8.65
N LYS A 134 10.95 0.32 8.53
CA LYS A 134 10.63 1.20 9.67
C LYS A 134 9.17 1.14 10.12
N GLU A 135 8.29 0.54 9.32
CA GLU A 135 6.86 0.40 9.62
C GLU A 135 6.51 -1.03 10.07
N LEU A 136 7.49 -1.95 10.11
CA LEU A 136 7.27 -3.27 10.67
C LEU A 136 6.91 -3.18 12.15
N ILE A 137 5.86 -3.88 12.53
CA ILE A 137 5.47 -4.09 13.91
C ILE A 137 6.23 -5.31 14.42
N ILE A 138 7.00 -5.15 15.50
CA ILE A 138 7.65 -6.28 16.17
C ILE A 138 6.84 -6.61 17.42
N THR A 139 6.16 -7.76 17.41
CA THR A 139 5.33 -8.16 18.56
C THR A 139 6.19 -8.44 19.79
N ALA A 140 5.57 -8.54 20.98
CA ALA A 140 6.29 -8.94 22.19
C ALA A 140 6.94 -10.34 22.08
N GLY A 141 6.48 -11.17 21.14
CA GLY A 141 7.07 -12.47 20.81
C GLY A 141 8.24 -12.41 19.83
N GLY A 142 8.57 -11.23 19.30
CA GLY A 142 9.63 -11.04 18.30
C GLY A 142 9.21 -11.32 16.86
N GLU A 143 7.91 -11.48 16.60
CA GLU A 143 7.39 -11.69 15.24
C GLU A 143 7.35 -10.36 14.49
N ASN A 144 7.84 -10.35 13.25
CA ASN A 144 7.79 -9.19 12.37
C ASN A 144 6.50 -9.21 11.57
N VAL A 145 5.70 -8.15 11.69
CA VAL A 145 4.42 -8.02 11.00
C VAL A 145 4.45 -6.78 10.10
N ALA A 146 4.11 -6.96 8.83
CA ALA A 146 3.89 -5.86 7.89
C ALA A 146 2.44 -5.35 8.00
N PRO A 147 2.18 -4.20 8.67
CA PRO A 147 0.82 -3.74 8.93
C PRO A 147 0.05 -3.41 7.65
N LEU A 148 0.73 -2.86 6.64
CA LEU A 148 0.12 -2.45 5.37
C LEU A 148 -0.62 -3.59 4.66
N LEU A 149 -0.13 -4.83 4.76
CA LEU A 149 -0.79 -6.00 4.19
C LEU A 149 -2.16 -6.23 4.83
N ILE A 150 -2.21 -6.19 6.17
CA ILE A 150 -3.43 -6.37 6.96
C ILE A 150 -4.40 -5.21 6.71
N GLU A 151 -3.90 -3.97 6.72
CA GLU A 151 -4.71 -2.77 6.48
C GLU A 151 -5.36 -2.77 5.09
N SER A 152 -4.60 -3.18 4.07
CA SER A 152 -5.08 -3.29 2.69
C SER A 152 -6.18 -4.35 2.56
N LEU A 153 -5.98 -5.52 3.16
CA LEU A 153 -6.98 -6.59 3.18
C LEU A 153 -8.26 -6.16 3.92
N LEU A 154 -8.15 -5.50 5.08
CA LEU A 154 -9.30 -5.01 5.83
C LEU A 154 -10.11 -3.98 5.03
N LYS A 155 -9.44 -3.05 4.33
CA LYS A 155 -10.10 -2.11 3.43
C LYS A 155 -10.84 -2.83 2.29
N GLN A 156 -10.26 -3.88 1.72
CA GLN A 156 -10.89 -4.68 0.68
C GLN A 156 -12.11 -5.46 1.17
N GLU A 157 -12.10 -5.94 2.42
CA GLU A 157 -13.24 -6.63 3.03
C GLU A 157 -14.41 -5.70 3.36
N MET A 158 -14.16 -4.40 3.53
CA MET A 158 -15.17 -3.42 3.97
C MET A 158 -15.06 -2.05 3.26
N PRO A 159 -15.05 -2.00 1.92
CA PRO A 159 -14.77 -0.77 1.19
C PRO A 159 -15.86 0.29 1.33
N GLN A 160 -17.11 -0.10 1.66
CA GLN A 160 -18.21 0.85 1.92
C GLN A 160 -18.20 1.40 3.35
N VAL A 161 -17.44 0.80 4.27
CA VAL A 161 -17.48 1.11 5.71
C VAL A 161 -16.23 1.85 6.15
N LEU A 162 -15.05 1.38 5.75
CA LEU A 162 -13.76 1.90 6.20
C LEU A 162 -13.26 3.04 5.31
N SER A 163 -13.08 4.22 5.90
CA SER A 163 -12.32 5.29 5.24
C SER A 163 -10.82 5.07 5.38
N ASN A 164 -10.38 4.72 6.59
CA ASN A 164 -9.01 4.33 6.88
C ASN A 164 -8.94 3.28 7.99
N CYS A 165 -7.83 2.55 8.06
CA CYS A 165 -7.51 1.71 9.20
C CYS A 165 -6.01 1.72 9.45
N MET A 166 -5.61 1.52 10.70
CA MET A 166 -4.20 1.44 11.09
C MET A 166 -4.02 0.30 12.07
N VAL A 167 -3.12 -0.64 11.74
CA VAL A 167 -2.75 -1.73 12.63
C VAL A 167 -1.75 -1.19 13.65
N VAL A 168 -1.97 -1.55 14.90
CA VAL A 168 -1.17 -1.13 16.05
C VAL A 168 -0.81 -2.35 16.88
N GLY A 169 0.27 -2.28 17.65
CA GLY A 169 0.68 -3.40 18.49
C GLY A 169 2.17 -3.59 18.65
N ASP A 170 3.00 -2.60 18.31
CA ASP A 170 4.46 -2.70 18.51
C ASP A 170 4.80 -3.02 19.97
N LYS A 171 5.60 -4.07 20.15
CA LYS A 171 6.00 -4.64 21.44
C LYS A 171 4.82 -5.07 22.32
N ARG A 172 3.66 -5.37 21.73
CA ARG A 172 2.47 -5.90 22.43
C ARG A 172 2.28 -7.39 22.14
N LYS A 173 1.51 -8.05 23.01
CA LYS A 173 1.18 -9.49 22.88
C LYS A 173 0.20 -9.80 21.74
N PHE A 174 -0.50 -8.78 21.25
CA PHE A 174 -1.51 -8.91 20.21
C PHE A 174 -1.55 -7.62 19.40
N LEU A 175 -1.96 -7.76 18.14
CA LEU A 175 -2.27 -6.64 17.26
C LEU A 175 -3.66 -6.11 17.57
N GLY A 176 -3.84 -4.81 17.42
CA GLY A 176 -5.14 -4.14 17.35
C GLY A 176 -5.25 -3.38 16.03
N VAL A 177 -6.45 -2.93 15.71
CA VAL A 177 -6.68 -2.06 14.56
C VAL A 177 -7.50 -0.85 15.00
N LEU A 178 -7.03 0.34 14.63
CA LEU A 178 -7.80 1.57 14.71
C LEU A 178 -8.56 1.72 13.40
N ILE A 179 -9.86 1.96 13.48
CA ILE A 179 -10.78 2.02 12.34
C ILE A 179 -11.38 3.42 12.25
N CYS A 180 -11.30 4.01 11.06
CA CYS A 180 -11.99 5.23 10.70
C CYS A 180 -13.15 4.89 9.76
N LEU A 181 -14.34 5.36 10.09
CA LEU A 181 -15.53 5.23 9.25
C LEU A 181 -15.62 6.38 8.25
N TYR A 182 -16.43 6.23 7.20
CA TYR A 182 -16.80 7.36 6.35
C TYR A 182 -17.74 8.31 7.10
N THR A 183 -17.35 9.58 7.16
CA THR A 183 -18.13 10.65 7.80
C THR A 183 -18.54 11.69 6.78
N ALA A 184 -19.64 12.40 7.05
CA ALA A 184 -19.92 13.65 6.39
C ALA A 184 -18.79 14.65 6.67
N LYS A 185 -18.56 15.56 5.73
CA LYS A 185 -17.55 16.61 5.84
C LYS A 185 -18.20 17.96 6.06
N ASP A 186 -17.50 18.84 6.80
CA ASP A 186 -17.92 20.23 6.96
C ASP A 186 -17.59 21.07 5.71
N LYS A 187 -17.91 22.37 5.76
CA LYS A 187 -17.63 23.33 4.67
C LYS A 187 -16.14 23.52 4.35
N ASN A 188 -15.24 23.06 5.22
CA ASN A 188 -13.80 23.16 5.08
C ASN A 188 -13.16 21.79 4.74
N ASP A 189 -13.96 20.80 4.34
CA ASP A 189 -13.54 19.43 4.03
C ASP A 189 -13.04 18.62 5.25
N ASN A 190 -13.30 19.07 6.48
CA ASN A 190 -12.94 18.29 7.68
C ASN A 190 -13.97 17.21 7.98
N PRO A 191 -13.54 16.04 8.49
CA PRO A 191 -14.47 15.00 8.95
C PRO A 191 -15.29 15.48 10.16
N THR A 192 -16.56 15.06 10.22
CA THR A 192 -17.49 15.35 11.33
C THR A 192 -17.84 14.08 12.10
N GLU A 193 -18.63 14.19 13.16
CA GLU A 193 -19.14 13.03 13.91
C GLU A 193 -20.30 12.31 13.19
N VAL A 194 -20.89 12.93 12.17
CA VAL A 194 -22.01 12.36 11.41
C VAL A 194 -21.47 11.41 10.35
N LEU A 195 -22.04 10.21 10.25
CA LEU A 195 -21.66 9.23 9.24
C LEU A 195 -22.03 9.71 7.83
N ALA A 196 -21.26 9.29 6.83
CA ALA A 196 -21.58 9.59 5.44
C ALA A 196 -22.95 9.00 5.07
N PRO A 197 -23.80 9.71 4.29
CA PRO A 197 -25.14 9.24 3.92
C PRO A 197 -25.15 7.84 3.29
N GLU A 198 -24.13 7.51 2.50
CA GLU A 198 -23.94 6.21 1.87
C GLU A 198 -23.70 5.11 2.91
N LEU A 199 -22.91 5.41 3.94
CA LEU A 199 -22.63 4.50 5.04
C LEU A 199 -23.86 4.28 5.92
N VAL A 200 -24.62 5.35 6.23
CA VAL A 200 -25.91 5.22 6.94
C VAL A 200 -26.86 4.32 6.16
N ARG A 201 -26.98 4.51 4.84
CA ARG A 201 -27.82 3.64 3.98
C ARG A 201 -27.33 2.19 3.99
N PHE A 202 -26.02 1.97 3.96
CA PHE A 202 -25.45 0.64 4.05
C PHE A 202 -25.80 -0.04 5.37
N PHE A 203 -25.65 0.65 6.50
CA PHE A 203 -26.02 0.11 7.81
C PHE A 203 -27.53 -0.17 7.90
N SER A 204 -28.38 0.77 7.45
CA SER A 204 -29.83 0.57 7.45
C SER A 204 -30.28 -0.64 6.62
N LYS A 205 -29.65 -0.89 5.46
CA LYS A 205 -29.90 -2.08 4.65
C LYS A 205 -29.53 -3.38 5.37
N ASN A 206 -28.57 -3.33 6.28
CA ASN A 206 -28.16 -4.46 7.12
C ASN A 206 -28.88 -4.48 8.48
N GLY A 207 -29.97 -3.72 8.64
CA GLY A 207 -30.76 -3.69 9.88
C GLY A 207 -30.12 -2.92 11.04
N ILE A 208 -29.07 -2.14 10.78
CA ILE A 208 -28.34 -1.37 11.78
C ILE A 208 -28.75 0.11 11.67
N GLN A 209 -29.29 0.68 12.75
CA GLN A 209 -29.70 2.09 12.80
C GLN A 209 -28.66 2.91 13.55
N VAL A 210 -27.78 3.60 12.82
CA VAL A 210 -26.75 4.50 13.38
C VAL A 210 -26.56 5.70 12.44
N GLN A 211 -26.33 6.87 13.02
CA GLN A 211 -26.13 8.13 12.29
C GLN A 211 -24.81 8.81 12.65
N THR A 212 -24.24 8.50 13.82
CA THR A 212 -22.97 9.10 14.28
C THR A 212 -21.89 8.04 14.49
N THR A 213 -20.63 8.48 14.50
CA THR A 213 -19.48 7.63 14.84
C THR A 213 -19.63 7.06 16.26
N GLN A 214 -20.12 7.85 17.20
CA GLN A 214 -20.33 7.43 18.59
C GLN A 214 -21.41 6.34 18.72
N GLU A 215 -22.51 6.46 17.98
CA GLU A 215 -23.53 5.41 17.89
C GLU A 215 -22.97 4.14 17.24
N ALA A 216 -22.19 4.29 16.17
CA ALA A 216 -21.56 3.16 15.49
C ALA A 216 -20.60 2.40 16.41
N MET A 217 -19.77 3.10 17.19
CA MET A 217 -18.85 2.49 18.16
C MET A 217 -19.57 1.64 19.21
N ASN A 218 -20.75 2.10 19.67
CA ASN A 218 -21.54 1.42 20.69
C ASN A 218 -22.51 0.37 20.11
N SER A 219 -22.61 0.27 18.79
CA SER A 219 -23.53 -0.65 18.12
C SER A 219 -22.97 -2.07 18.07
N VAL A 220 -23.72 -3.02 18.61
CA VAL A 220 -23.39 -4.45 18.54
C VAL A 220 -23.33 -4.91 17.07
N GLY A 221 -24.26 -4.45 16.24
CA GLY A 221 -24.31 -4.82 14.82
C GLY A 221 -23.11 -4.32 14.03
N VAL A 222 -22.66 -3.08 14.26
CA VAL A 222 -21.46 -2.54 13.60
C VAL A 222 -20.22 -3.31 14.06
N ASN A 223 -20.07 -3.53 15.37
CA ASN A 223 -18.95 -4.27 15.93
C ASN A 223 -18.89 -5.71 15.40
N GLN A 224 -20.03 -6.36 15.22
CA GLN A 224 -20.09 -7.71 14.65
C GLN A 224 -19.67 -7.72 13.17
N LEU A 225 -20.16 -6.78 12.36
CA LEU A 225 -19.77 -6.66 10.95
C LEU A 225 -18.27 -6.46 10.79
N ILE A 226 -17.67 -5.60 11.63
CA ILE A 226 -16.22 -5.37 11.64
C ILE A 226 -15.46 -6.63 12.07
N ARG A 227 -15.92 -7.36 13.10
CA ARG A 227 -15.27 -8.60 13.54
C ARG A 227 -15.28 -9.67 12.46
N GLU A 228 -16.41 -9.88 11.79
CA GLU A 228 -16.53 -10.86 10.71
C GLU A 228 -15.59 -10.52 9.54
N ALA A 229 -15.41 -9.23 9.23
CA ALA A 229 -14.44 -8.80 8.23
C ALA A 229 -12.99 -9.02 8.67
N ILE A 230 -12.66 -8.78 9.94
CA ILE A 230 -11.34 -9.11 10.50
C ILE A 230 -11.07 -10.62 10.42
N GLU A 231 -12.06 -11.45 10.73
CA GLU A 231 -11.95 -12.91 10.61
C GLU A 231 -11.69 -13.36 9.16
N ARG A 232 -12.43 -12.79 8.19
CA ARG A 232 -12.20 -13.06 6.76
C ARG A 232 -10.83 -12.59 6.28
N ALA A 233 -10.37 -11.42 6.74
CA ALA A 233 -9.03 -10.94 6.44
C ALA A 233 -7.95 -11.86 7.01
N ASN A 234 -8.08 -12.28 8.28
CA ASN A 234 -7.13 -13.18 8.94
C ASN A 234 -6.96 -14.52 8.22
N ILE A 235 -8.04 -15.08 7.64
CA ILE A 235 -7.95 -16.31 6.84
C ILE A 235 -7.04 -16.12 5.62
N LYS A 236 -7.03 -14.92 5.03
CA LYS A 236 -6.21 -14.59 3.84
C LYS A 236 -4.76 -14.24 4.17
N THR A 237 -4.45 -13.88 5.42
CA THR A 237 -3.10 -13.51 5.86
C THR A 237 -2.27 -14.69 6.36
N ILE A 238 -2.86 -15.88 6.51
CA ILE A 238 -2.19 -17.09 7.03
C ILE A 238 -1.57 -17.96 5.91
N SER A 239 -1.72 -17.57 4.63
CA SER A 239 -1.06 -18.24 3.49
C SER A 239 0.14 -17.46 2.99
#